data_AF-A0A5C6BTS3-F1
#
_entry.id   AF-A0A5C6BTS3-F1
#
_cell.length_a   1.000
_cell.length_b   1.000
_cell.length_c   1.000
_cell.angle_alpha   90.00
_cell.angle_beta   90.00
_cell.angle_gamma   90.00
#
_symmetry.space_group_name_H-M   'P 1'
#
loop_
_entity.id
_entity.type
_entity.pdbx_description
1 polymer ?
#
loop_
_entity_poly.entity_id
_entity_poly.type
_entity_poly.pdbx_seq_one_letter_code
_entity_poly.pdbx_strand_id
1 'polypeptide(L)'
;MMLLLPAEKIAKRLQSPQPNRSQSSTKEEIAEYRDEEISNLSDNKLIAAIRAAQLPYLSQRFEDRLEYCDRDILVRLVHLARHCCRNQGH
;
A
#
# COMPACT_ATOMS: atom_id res chain seq x y z
N MET A 1 37.39 -37.32 -17.03
CA MET A 1 35.92 -37.32 -17.18
C MET A 1 35.37 -36.15 -16.39
N MET A 2 35.12 -35.02 -17.04
CA MET A 2 34.50 -33.85 -16.41
C MET A 2 32.99 -34.09 -16.31
N LEU A 3 32.46 -34.18 -15.09
CA LEU A 3 31.02 -34.20 -14.83
C LEU A 3 30.50 -32.77 -14.90
N LEU A 4 29.88 -32.42 -16.03
CA LEU A 4 29.02 -31.23 -16.12
C LEU A 4 27.80 -31.46 -15.23
N LEU A 5 27.64 -30.63 -14.21
CA LEU A 5 26.40 -30.57 -13.42
C LEU A 5 25.29 -29.93 -14.27
N PRO A 6 24.05 -30.46 -14.26
CA PRO A 6 22.96 -29.96 -15.08
C PRO A 6 22.48 -28.56 -14.64
N ALA A 7 22.08 -27.76 -15.63
CA ALA A 7 21.74 -26.34 -15.55
C ALA A 7 20.43 -26.00 -14.81
N GLU A 8 19.97 -26.85 -13.89
CA GLU A 8 18.66 -26.71 -13.24
C GLU A 8 18.69 -25.96 -11.89
N LYS A 9 19.89 -25.64 -11.38
CA LYS A 9 20.04 -25.03 -10.03
C LYS A 9 20.02 -23.50 -9.98
N ILE A 10 19.90 -22.79 -11.10
CA ILE A 10 19.96 -21.32 -11.14
C ILE A 10 18.56 -20.67 -11.11
N ALA A 11 17.51 -21.41 -11.46
CA ALA A 11 16.15 -20.89 -11.56
C ALA A 11 15.46 -20.54 -10.22
N LYS A 12 16.15 -20.63 -9.07
CA LYS A 12 15.61 -20.24 -7.76
C LYS A 12 16.04 -18.86 -7.26
N ARG A 13 16.85 -18.11 -8.02
CA ARG A 13 17.42 -16.82 -7.56
C ARG A 13 16.75 -15.54 -8.07
N LEU A 14 15.73 -15.65 -8.93
CA LEU A 14 14.98 -14.48 -9.43
C LEU A 14 13.57 -14.37 -8.83
N GLN A 15 13.32 -15.00 -7.68
CA GLN A 15 12.23 -14.53 -6.83
C GLN A 15 12.71 -13.25 -6.16
N SER A 16 12.49 -12.12 -6.85
CA SER A 16 12.36 -10.82 -6.21
C SER A 16 11.52 -11.03 -4.95
N PRO A 17 11.91 -10.47 -3.78
CA PRO A 17 11.02 -10.48 -2.63
C PRO A 17 9.71 -9.86 -3.10
N GLN A 18 8.67 -10.68 -3.21
CA GLN A 18 7.30 -10.19 -3.40
C GLN A 18 7.11 -9.20 -2.24
N PRO A 19 6.78 -7.92 -2.51
CA PRO A 19 6.49 -7.01 -1.43
C PRO A 19 5.37 -7.66 -0.63
N ASN A 20 5.64 -7.91 0.66
CA ASN A 20 4.68 -8.46 1.61
C ASN A 20 3.30 -7.91 1.25
N ARG A 21 2.40 -8.83 0.83
CA ARG A 21 1.03 -8.54 0.40
C ARG A 21 0.28 -8.08 1.65
N SER A 22 0.60 -6.87 2.05
CA SER A 22 0.01 -6.13 3.15
C SER A 22 -1.44 -5.95 2.75
N GLN A 23 -2.34 -6.43 3.61
CA GLN A 23 -3.80 -6.38 3.48
C GLN A 23 -4.22 -5.21 2.57
N SER A 24 -4.58 -5.52 1.33
CA SER A 24 -5.03 -4.51 0.38
C SER A 24 -6.41 -4.06 0.82
N SER A 25 -6.49 -2.98 1.58
CA SER A 25 -7.76 -2.36 1.94
C SER A 25 -8.51 -2.01 0.66
N THR A 26 -9.74 -2.47 0.52
CA THR A 26 -10.57 -2.12 -0.63
C THR A 26 -11.07 -0.68 -0.48
N LYS A 27 -11.52 -0.05 -1.57
CA LYS A 27 -12.10 1.30 -1.50
C LYS A 27 -13.34 1.32 -0.61
N GLU A 28 -14.08 0.21 -0.60
CA GLU A 28 -15.21 -0.08 0.26
C GLU A 28 -14.81 0.00 1.74
N GLU A 29 -13.80 -0.76 2.14
CA GLU A 29 -13.31 -0.79 3.52
C GLU A 29 -12.82 0.59 3.97
N ILE A 30 -12.12 1.31 3.09
CA ILE A 30 -11.60 2.65 3.38
C ILE A 30 -12.75 3.65 3.58
N ALA A 31 -13.83 3.53 2.82
CA ALA A 31 -15.02 4.38 2.96
C ALA A 31 -15.71 4.19 4.33
N GLU A 32 -15.61 3.00 4.92
CA GLU A 32 -16.27 2.65 6.18
C GLU A 32 -15.46 3.01 7.44
N TYR A 33 -14.17 3.32 7.31
CA TYR A 33 -13.32 3.69 8.45
C TYR A 33 -13.92 4.80 9.32
N ARG A 34 -14.01 4.53 10.63
CA ARG A 34 -14.34 5.50 11.66
C ARG A 34 -13.13 6.35 12.02
N ASP A 35 -13.37 7.55 12.56
CA ASP A 35 -12.28 8.47 12.93
C ASP A 35 -11.35 7.86 13.99
N GLU A 36 -11.92 7.15 14.95
CA GLU A 36 -11.21 6.40 16.00
C GLU A 36 -10.36 5.28 15.42
N GLU A 37 -10.84 4.59 14.37
CA GLU A 37 -10.10 3.53 13.72
C GLU A 37 -8.89 4.09 12.98
N ILE A 38 -9.09 5.17 12.20
CA ILE A 38 -8.00 5.84 11.46
C ILE A 38 -6.88 6.27 12.42
N SER A 39 -7.25 6.85 13.56
CA SER A 39 -6.28 7.32 14.56
C SER A 39 -5.44 6.18 15.17
N ASN A 40 -6.00 4.97 15.22
CA ASN A 40 -5.38 3.78 15.78
C ASN A 40 -4.63 2.91 14.75
N LEU A 41 -4.74 3.20 13.45
CA LEU A 41 -4.01 2.47 12.42
C LEU A 41 -2.49 2.67 12.57
N SER A 42 -1.73 1.62 12.24
CA SER A 42 -0.28 1.76 12.08
C SER A 42 0.05 2.56 10.81
N ASP A 43 1.23 3.19 10.77
CA ASP A 43 1.65 4.00 9.61
C ASP A 43 1.62 3.18 8.32
N ASN A 44 2.03 1.91 8.37
CA ASN A 44 1.93 0.99 7.23
C ASN A 44 0.49 0.80 6.73
N LYS A 45 -0.50 0.72 7.64
CA LYS A 45 -1.91 0.62 7.25
C LYS A 45 -2.46 1.93 6.71
N LEU A 46 -2.02 3.06 7.26
CA LEU A 46 -2.37 4.38 6.72
C LEU A 46 -1.86 4.52 5.28
N ILE A 47 -0.60 4.18 5.02
CA ILE A 47 0.02 4.23 3.69
C ILE A 47 -0.70 3.27 2.72
N ALA A 48 -1.01 2.04 3.16
CA ALA A 48 -1.74 1.08 2.34
C ALA A 48 -3.14 1.60 1.94
N ALA A 49 -3.87 2.21 2.88
CA ALA A 49 -5.17 2.82 2.60
C ALA A 49 -5.07 3.97 1.61
N ILE A 50 -4.07 4.86 1.75
CA ILE A 50 -3.84 5.97 0.81
C ILE A 50 -3.58 5.44 -0.61
N ARG A 51 -2.68 4.45 -0.74
CA ARG A 51 -2.33 3.84 -2.04
C ARG A 51 -3.53 3.13 -2.68
N ALA A 52 -4.34 2.45 -1.88
CA ALA A 52 -5.53 1.74 -2.38
C ALA A 52 -6.67 2.68 -2.82
N ALA A 53 -6.79 3.86 -2.20
CA ALA A 53 -7.82 4.83 -2.54
C ALA A 53 -7.63 5.46 -3.93
N GLN A 54 -6.42 5.41 -4.50
CA GLN A 54 -6.07 5.98 -5.81
C GLN A 54 -6.54 7.45 -5.93
N LEU A 55 -5.98 8.29 -5.06
CA LEU A 55 -6.41 9.67 -4.94
C LEU A 55 -6.06 10.47 -6.20
N PRO A 56 -7.04 11.12 -6.88
CA PRO A 56 -6.82 11.70 -8.20
C PRO A 56 -5.85 12.90 -8.22
N TYR A 57 -5.60 13.52 -7.07
CA TYR A 57 -4.70 14.67 -6.91
C TYR A 57 -3.33 14.28 -6.32
N LEU A 58 -3.12 13.01 -5.96
CA LEU A 58 -1.79 12.56 -5.54
C LEU A 58 -0.97 12.23 -6.79
N SER A 59 0.18 12.90 -6.94
CA SER A 59 1.16 12.48 -7.93
C SER A 59 1.82 11.16 -7.50
N GLN A 60 2.18 10.31 -8.46
CA GLN A 60 2.92 9.06 -8.19
C GLN A 60 4.20 9.30 -7.38
N ARG A 61 4.92 10.39 -7.69
CA ARG A 61 6.13 10.80 -6.94
C ARG A 61 5.86 11.08 -5.46
N PHE A 62 4.65 11.53 -5.13
CA PHE A 62 4.24 11.73 -3.74
C PHE A 62 3.84 10.42 -3.06
N GLU A 63 3.17 9.51 -3.78
CA GLU A 63 2.85 8.15 -3.27
C GLU A 63 4.12 7.36 -2.88
N ASP A 64 5.19 7.52 -3.65
CA ASP A 64 6.51 6.92 -3.37
C ASP A 64 7.16 7.48 -2.09
N ARG A 65 6.71 8.64 -1.62
CA ARG A 65 7.29 9.36 -0.48
C ARG A 65 6.44 9.32 0.79
N LEU A 66 5.33 8.60 0.78
CA LEU A 66 4.44 8.48 1.94
C LEU A 66 5.15 7.93 3.18
N GLU A 67 6.17 7.08 2.99
CA GLU A 67 6.98 6.50 4.07
C GLU A 67 7.82 7.54 4.85
N TYR A 68 8.00 8.74 4.30
CA TYR A 68 8.71 9.85 4.94
C TYR A 68 7.77 10.92 5.50
N CYS A 69 6.45 10.73 5.38
CA CYS A 69 5.47 11.67 5.91
C CYS A 69 5.27 11.45 7.41
N ASP A 70 5.07 12.54 8.15
CA ASP A 70 4.65 12.45 9.54
C ASP A 70 3.27 11.78 9.65
N ARG A 71 3.05 11.12 10.80
CA ARG A 71 1.80 10.42 11.10
C ARG A 71 0.57 11.30 10.90
N ASP A 72 0.63 12.57 11.33
CA ASP A 72 -0.48 13.51 11.20
C ASP A 72 -0.86 13.77 9.73
N ILE A 73 0.14 13.81 8.84
CA ILE A 73 -0.08 13.96 7.40
C ILE A 73 -0.74 12.70 6.87
N LEU A 74 -0.25 11.51 7.26
CA LEU A 74 -0.84 10.23 6.84
C LEU A 74 -2.30 10.10 7.28
N VAL A 75 -2.64 10.49 8.52
CA VAL A 75 -4.01 10.49 9.03
C VAL A 75 -4.90 11.43 8.21
N ARG A 76 -4.45 12.65 7.94
CA ARG A 76 -5.21 13.61 7.10
C ARG A 76 -5.46 13.07 5.70
N LEU A 77 -4.45 12.44 5.09
CA LEU A 77 -4.57 11.82 3.78
C LEU A 77 -5.54 10.64 3.78
N VAL A 78 -5.59 9.84 4.86
CA VAL A 78 -6.59 8.76 4.99
C VAL A 78 -8.00 9.31 5.17
N HIS A 79 -8.21 10.39 5.93
CA HIS A 79 -9.53 11.03 5.98
C HIS A 79 -9.98 11.52 4.61
N LEU A 80 -9.05 12.08 3.83
CA LEU A 80 -9.32 12.52 2.48
C LEU A 80 -9.58 11.34 1.53
N ALA A 81 -8.82 10.25 1.67
CA ALA A 81 -9.07 8.98 0.99
C ALA A 81 -10.47 8.43 1.27
N ARG A 82 -10.87 8.38 2.54
CA ARG A 82 -12.23 7.98 2.94
C ARG A 82 -13.29 8.86 2.28
N HIS A 83 -13.11 10.17 2.29
CA HIS A 83 -14.06 11.10 1.66
C HIS A 83 -14.14 10.87 0.14
N CYS A 84 -13.00 10.67 -0.50
CA CYS A 84 -12.91 10.36 -1.92
C CYS A 84 -13.63 9.04 -2.24
N CYS A 85 -13.36 7.96 -1.50
CA CYS A 85 -14.00 6.66 -1.69
C CYS A 85 -15.52 6.73 -1.49
N ARG A 86 -16.01 7.48 -0.50
CA ARG A 86 -17.46 7.70 -0.30
C ARG A 86 -18.11 8.44 -1.47
N ASN A 87 -17.41 9.40 -2.07
CA ASN A 87 -17.96 10.23 -3.13
C ASN A 87 -17.79 9.63 -4.54
N GLN A 88 -16.84 8.71 -4.73
CA GLN A 88 -16.63 8.05 -6.02
C GLN A 88 -17.78 7.10 -6.36
N GLY A 89 -18.62 6.73 -5.39
CA GLY A 89 -19.65 5.71 -5.57
C GLY A 89 -19.02 4.34 -5.78
N HIS A 90 -19.60 3.30 -5.19
CA HIS A 90 -19.29 1.94 -5.63
C HIS A 90 -19.66 1.75 -7.11
#